data_AF-A0A969VEL8-F1
#
_entry.id   AF-A0A969VEL8-F1
#
_cell.length_a   1.000
_cell.length_b   1.000
_cell.length_c   1.000
_cell.angle_alpha   90.00
_cell.angle_beta   90.00
_cell.angle_gamma   90.00
#
_symmetry.space_group_name_H-M   'P 1'
#
loop_
_entity.id
_entity.type
_entity.pdbx_description
1 polymer ?
#
loop_
_entity_poly.entity_id
_entity_poly.type
_entity_poly.pdbx_seq_one_letter_code
_entity_poly.pdbx_strand_id
1 'polypeptide(L)' 'FLTGTGGDIISFSGIAAIDVVQSGSNTLFRVGDGIAGNIGFGTGAVLITLANTPFTSADITTNINPSNIPIFQFS' A
#
# COMPACT_ATOMS: atom_id res chain seq x y z
N PHE A 1 2.22 8.74 10.44
CA PHE A 1 2.27 7.28 10.26
C PHE A 1 3.59 6.80 10.82
N LEU A 2 3.55 5.93 11.83
CA LEU A 2 4.74 5.33 12.45
C LEU A 2 4.87 3.88 11.99
N THR A 3 5.98 3.55 11.31
CA THR A 3 6.29 2.17 10.90
C THR A 3 6.88 1.35 12.05
N GLY A 4 6.79 0.03 11.96
CA GLY A 4 7.42 -0.91 12.90
C GLY A 4 6.60 -1.26 14.14
N THR A 5 7.26 -1.94 15.09
CA THR A 5 6.64 -2.45 16.34
C THR A 5 6.07 -1.31 17.18
N GLY A 6 4.80 -1.45 17.58
CA GLY A 6 4.08 -0.40 18.32
C GLY A 6 3.67 0.79 17.45
N GLY A 7 3.89 0.71 16.15
CA GLY A 7 3.46 1.69 15.16
C GLY A 7 1.99 1.55 14.77
N ASP A 8 1.62 2.29 13.73
CA ASP A 8 0.26 2.32 13.20
C ASP A 8 -0.02 1.06 12.35
N ILE A 9 -1.21 0.49 12.48
CA ILE A 9 -1.65 -0.65 11.65
C ILE A 9 -2.70 -0.19 10.64
N ILE A 10 -2.48 -0.50 9.37
CA ILE A 10 -3.46 -0.29 8.29
C ILE A 10 -4.21 -1.59 8.04
N SER A 11 -5.53 -1.50 7.89
CA SER A 11 -6.39 -2.63 7.54
C SER A 11 -7.25 -2.28 6.34
N PHE A 12 -7.36 -3.21 5.41
CA PHE A 12 -8.22 -3.12 4.25
C PHE A 12 -9.39 -4.07 4.41
N SER A 13 -10.51 -3.81 3.74
CA SER A 13 -11.65 -4.72 3.66
C SER A 13 -12.32 -4.57 2.30
N GLY A 14 -12.66 -5.70 1.67
CA GLY A 14 -13.28 -5.71 0.34
C GLY A 14 -12.37 -5.24 -0.80
N ILE A 15 -11.06 -5.11 -0.58
CA ILE A 15 -10.07 -4.75 -1.61
C ILE A 15 -9.19 -5.96 -1.86
N ALA A 16 -9.09 -6.39 -3.12
CA ALA A 16 -8.33 -7.58 -3.51
C ALA A 16 -6.84 -7.29 -3.72
N ALA A 17 -6.51 -6.14 -4.31
CA ALA A 17 -5.14 -5.75 -4.62
C ALA A 17 -4.92 -4.25 -4.41
N ILE A 18 -3.69 -3.92 -4.05
CA ILE A 18 -3.23 -2.56 -3.79
C ILE A 18 -1.94 -2.32 -4.58
N ASP A 19 -1.94 -1.25 -5.37
CA ASP A 19 -0.74 -0.69 -5.95
C ASP A 19 -0.16 0.34 -4.99
N VAL A 20 1.10 0.15 -4.61
CA VAL A 20 1.87 1.09 -3.79
C VAL A 20 2.76 1.91 -4.70
N VAL A 21 2.47 3.21 -4.79
CA VAL A 21 3.09 4.13 -5.75
C VAL A 21 3.78 5.28 -5.02
N GLN A 22 5.03 5.56 -5.36
CA GLN A 22 5.72 6.76 -4.90
C GLN A 22 5.28 7.98 -5.74
N SER A 23 4.90 9.07 -5.09
CA SER A 23 4.61 10.35 -5.74
C SER A 23 5.28 11.48 -4.97
N GLY A 24 6.43 11.91 -5.47
CA GLY A 24 7.31 12.83 -4.73
C GLY A 24 7.77 12.19 -3.43
N SER A 25 7.51 12.84 -2.30
CA SER A 25 7.81 12.35 -0.95
C SER A 25 6.69 11.49 -0.34
N ASN A 26 5.55 11.34 -1.04
CA ASN A 26 4.38 10.64 -0.53
C ASN A 26 4.31 9.21 -1.07
N THR A 27 3.79 8.30 -0.26
CA THR A 27 3.38 6.97 -0.74
C THR A 27 1.87 6.92 -0.91
N LEU A 28 1.39 6.48 -2.08
CA LEU A 28 -0.02 6.33 -2.38
C LEU A 28 -0.37 4.85 -2.43
N PHE A 29 -1.48 4.50 -1.78
CA PHE A 29 -2.10 3.20 -1.89
C PHE A 29 -3.29 3.37 -2.82
N ARG A 30 -3.26 2.68 -3.94
CA ARG A 30 -4.29 2.76 -4.98
C ARG A 30 -4.93 1.39 -5.16
N VAL A 31 -6.18 1.37 -5.61
CA VAL A 31 -6.81 0.12 -6.04
C VAL A 31 -5.98 -0.49 -7.17
N GLY A 32 -5.46 -1.69 -6.94
CA GLY A 32 -4.71 -2.45 -7.95
C GLY A 32 -5.58 -3.54 -8.59
N ASP A 33 -5.07 -4.11 -9.68
CA ASP A 33 -5.70 -5.26 -10.36
C ASP A 33 -5.01 -6.60 -10.05
N GLY A 34 -3.94 -6.57 -9.24
CA GLY A 34 -3.20 -7.77 -8.87
C GLY A 34 -2.13 -8.16 -9.89
N ILE A 35 -1.77 -7.30 -10.85
CA ILE A 35 -0.69 -7.51 -11.81
C ILE A 35 0.36 -6.37 -11.75
N ALA A 36 1.53 -6.65 -11.17
CA ALA A 36 2.61 -5.68 -11.09
C ALA A 36 3.20 -5.37 -12.48
N GLY A 37 3.54 -4.09 -12.72
CA GLY A 37 4.25 -3.64 -13.91
C GLY A 37 3.43 -3.66 -15.21
N ASN A 38 2.11 -3.83 -15.13
CA ASN A 38 1.24 -3.70 -16.30
C ASN A 38 0.87 -2.23 -16.57
N ILE A 39 0.12 -1.99 -17.66
CA ILE A 39 -0.34 -0.64 -18.05
C ILE A 39 -1.33 -0.05 -17.02
N GLY A 40 -2.05 -0.91 -16.29
CA GLY A 40 -3.03 -0.50 -15.28
C GLY A 40 -2.43 -0.08 -13.94
N PHE A 41 -1.18 -0.42 -13.67
CA PHE A 41 -0.53 -0.19 -12.39
C PHE A 41 -0.55 1.28 -11.98
N GLY A 42 -1.00 1.56 -10.76
CA GLY A 42 -1.03 2.89 -10.18
C GLY A 42 -2.05 3.85 -10.80
N THR A 43 -2.93 3.36 -11.68
CA THR A 43 -3.98 4.17 -12.32
C THR A 43 -5.30 4.16 -11.55
N GLY A 44 -5.48 3.20 -10.63
CA GLY A 44 -6.67 3.09 -9.80
C GLY A 44 -6.87 4.26 -8.83
N ALA A 45 -8.07 4.28 -8.24
CA ALA A 45 -8.47 5.29 -7.26
C ALA A 45 -7.53 5.27 -6.04
N VAL A 46 -7.18 6.47 -5.55
CA VAL A 46 -6.37 6.63 -4.34
C VAL A 46 -7.22 6.29 -3.11
N LEU A 47 -6.74 5.36 -2.30
CA LEU A 47 -7.36 4.96 -1.04
C LEU A 47 -6.69 5.65 0.15
N ILE A 48 -5.35 5.71 0.14
CA ILE A 48 -4.54 6.30 1.22
C ILE A 48 -3.40 7.11 0.58
N THR A 49 -3.11 8.26 1.19
CA THR A 49 -1.85 8.98 0.97
C THR A 49 -1.08 9.05 2.28
N LEU A 50 0.08 8.41 2.33
CA LEU A 50 1.03 8.58 3.41
C LEU A 50 1.92 9.78 3.07
N ALA A 51 1.63 10.91 3.71
CA ALA A 51 2.36 12.16 3.46
C ALA A 51 3.78 12.09 4.01
N ASN A 52 4.79 12.40 3.18
CA ASN A 52 6.20 12.41 3.56
C ASN A 52 6.67 11.12 4.26
N THR A 53 6.07 9.98 3.91
CA THR A 53 6.33 8.71 4.56
C THR A 53 6.52 7.62 3.50
N PRO A 54 7.71 7.02 3.41
CA PRO A 54 7.92 5.87 2.54
C PRO A 54 7.19 4.65 3.09
N PHE A 55 6.72 3.78 2.20
CA PHE A 55 6.21 2.46 2.56
C PHE A 55 6.71 1.45 1.53
N THR A 56 7.36 0.42 2.02
CA THR A 56 8.05 -0.60 1.24
C THR A 56 7.43 -1.98 1.51
N SER A 57 7.85 -2.99 0.76
CA SER A 57 7.42 -4.37 0.99
C SER A 57 7.80 -4.91 2.37
N ALA A 58 8.87 -4.38 2.97
CA ALA A 58 9.28 -4.75 4.33
C ALA A 58 8.26 -4.28 5.40
N ASP A 59 7.54 -3.18 5.14
CA ASP A 59 6.59 -2.60 6.07
C ASP A 59 5.24 -3.36 6.09
N ILE A 60 5.01 -4.27 5.13
CA ILE A 60 3.79 -5.08 5.10
C ILE A 60 3.67 -5.92 6.37
N THR A 61 4.75 -6.59 6.77
CA THR A 61 4.72 -7.51 7.91
C THR A 61 4.64 -6.80 9.26
N THR A 62 4.94 -5.50 9.30
CA THR A 62 4.95 -4.70 10.52
C THR A 62 3.75 -3.76 10.66
N ASN A 63 3.17 -3.31 9.56
CA ASN A 63 2.18 -2.24 9.57
C ASN A 63 0.87 -2.57 8.84
N ILE A 64 0.70 -3.81 8.35
CA ILE A 64 -0.58 -4.29 7.81
C ILE A 64 -1.21 -5.27 8.80
N ASN A 65 -2.54 -5.16 8.94
CA ASN A 65 -3.31 -6.13 9.72
C ASN A 65 -3.16 -7.53 9.08
N PRO A 66 -2.62 -8.53 9.81
CA PRO A 66 -2.31 -9.83 9.24
C PRO A 66 -3.54 -10.67 8.87
N SER A 67 -4.72 -10.31 9.36
CA SER A 67 -5.97 -11.04 9.10
C SER A 67 -6.68 -10.60 7.82
N ASN A 68 -6.27 -9.50 7.17
CA ASN A 68 -6.88 -9.02 5.94
C ASN A 68 -5.86 -8.30 5.05
N ILE A 69 -5.07 -9.09 4.34
CA ILE A 69 -3.93 -8.62 3.53
C ILE A 69 -4.32 -8.73 2.04
N PRO A 70 -4.55 -7.61 1.34
CA PRO A 70 -4.65 -7.62 -0.12
C PRO A 70 -3.31 -7.96 -0.77
N ILE A 71 -3.31 -8.29 -2.06
CA ILE A 71 -2.07 -8.42 -2.81
C ILE A 71 -1.45 -7.02 -2.98
N PHE A 72 -0.29 -6.79 -2.38
CA PHE A 72 0.46 -5.54 -2.54
C PHE A 72 1.42 -5.63 -3.71
N GLN A 73 1.46 -4.57 -4.50
CA GLN A 73 2.29 -4.47 -5.70
C GLN A 73 3.09 -3.18 -5.62
N PHE A 74 4.37 -3.28 -5.96
CA PHE A 74 5.32 -2.16 -5.85
C PHE A 74 5.96 -1.94 -7.23
N SER A 75 6.24 -0.69 -7.55
CA SER A 75 7.04 -0.27 -8.72
C SER A 75 8.28 0.49 -8.30
#